data_AF-A0A7S0WRS2-F1
#
_entry.id   AF-A0A7S0WRS2-F1
#
_cell.length_a   1.000
_cell.length_b   1.000
_cell.length_c   1.000
_cell.angle_alpha   90.00
_cell.angle_beta   90.00
_cell.angle_gamma   90.00
#
_symmetry.space_group_name_H-M   'P 1'
#
loop_
_entity.id
_entity.type
_entity.pdbx_description
1 polymer ?
#
loop_
_entity_poly.entity_id
_entity_poly.type
_entity_poly.pdbx_seq_one_letter_code
_entity_poly.pdbx_strand_id
1 'polypeptide(L)'
;VMDEDIKLFKTTLLARRFPGLRDMADEHIKQLILADRKATGRRQEDPRAARTSPKTEFNPPPPKRDMQPLTTQPPFSPINPTQAKDSVRRPWAECALGMGNPYDGDTQAFRVDKHSDDAKNRAPFIPTCTAEAKTTIAVDYYLYSPDAETKAGERDTIRARGAAHKEALRELGTTRRGKTLV
;
A
#
# COMPACT_ATOMS: atom_id res chain seq x y z
N VAL A 1 -26.83 -17.51 -24.26
CA VAL A 1 -25.52 -17.08 -23.68
C VAL A 1 -25.48 -15.56 -23.52
N MET A 2 -25.64 -14.78 -24.60
CA MET A 2 -25.54 -13.30 -24.49
C MET A 2 -26.61 -12.65 -23.61
N ASP A 3 -27.83 -13.21 -23.52
CA ASP A 3 -28.88 -12.60 -22.70
C ASP A 3 -28.62 -12.72 -21.18
N GLU A 4 -27.89 -13.75 -20.75
CA GLU A 4 -27.44 -13.88 -19.37
C GLU A 4 -26.32 -12.90 -19.05
N ASP A 5 -25.40 -12.68 -19.99
CA ASP A 5 -24.33 -11.70 -19.87
C ASP A 5 -24.88 -10.27 -19.74
N ILE A 6 -25.97 -9.95 -20.45
CA ILE A 6 -26.64 -8.63 -20.36
C ILE A 6 -27.31 -8.46 -18.99
N LYS A 7 -28.00 -9.50 -18.50
CA LYS A 7 -28.58 -9.47 -17.15
C LYS A 7 -27.50 -9.27 -16.10
N LEU A 8 -26.38 -9.99 -16.23
CA LEU A 8 -25.23 -9.84 -15.35
C LEU A 8 -24.68 -8.41 -15.41
N PHE A 9 -24.45 -7.88 -16.62
CA PHE A 9 -23.95 -6.51 -16.83
C PHE A 9 -24.82 -5.46 -16.12
N LYS A 10 -26.15 -5.53 -16.26
CA LYS A 10 -27.09 -4.60 -15.59
C LYS A 10 -27.05 -4.68 -14.06
N THR A 11 -26.61 -5.81 -13.49
CA THR A 11 -26.45 -5.97 -12.04
C THR A 11 -25.08 -5.57 -11.51
N THR A 12 -24.10 -5.33 -12.39
CA THR A 12 -22.73 -4.97 -12.00
C THR A 12 -22.66 -3.62 -11.27
N LEU A 13 -21.58 -3.44 -10.51
CA LEU A 13 -21.27 -2.18 -9.84
C LEU A 13 -21.18 -1.00 -10.82
N LEU A 14 -20.72 -1.25 -12.05
CA LEU A 14 -20.60 -0.25 -13.10
C LEU A 14 -21.98 0.27 -13.50
N ALA A 15 -22.93 -0.63 -13.81
CA ALA A 15 -24.31 -0.25 -14.12
C ALA A 15 -25.02 0.46 -12.94
N ARG A 16 -24.65 0.14 -11.69
CA ARG A 16 -25.18 0.84 -10.50
C ARG A 16 -24.63 2.26 -10.34
N ARG A 17 -23.37 2.48 -10.70
CA ARG A 17 -22.70 3.80 -10.60
C ARG A 17 -23.10 4.75 -11.72
N PHE A 18 -23.51 4.21 -12.87
CA PHE A 18 -23.88 4.97 -14.05
C PHE A 18 -25.32 4.63 -14.47
N PRO A 19 -26.33 5.37 -13.99
CA PRO A 19 -27.74 5.07 -14.25
C PRO A 19 -28.08 4.99 -15.74
N GLY A 20 -27.45 5.83 -16.57
CA GLY A 20 -27.65 5.82 -18.03
C GLY A 20 -27.24 4.52 -18.72
N LEU A 21 -26.44 3.66 -18.08
CA LEU A 21 -26.11 2.32 -18.58
C LEU A 21 -27.21 1.28 -18.31
N ARG A 22 -28.12 1.57 -17.38
CA ARG A 22 -29.24 0.69 -17.04
C ARG A 22 -30.39 0.80 -18.05
N ASP A 23 -30.62 2.01 -18.53
CA ASP A 23 -31.67 2.35 -19.51
C ASP A 23 -31.20 2.22 -20.96
N MET A 24 -29.94 1.84 -21.16
CA MET A 24 -29.36 1.64 -22.48
C MET A 24 -30.00 0.42 -23.16
N ALA A 25 -30.26 0.54 -24.47
CA ALA A 25 -30.76 -0.56 -25.28
C ALA A 25 -29.82 -1.77 -25.20
N ASP A 26 -30.42 -2.97 -25.15
CA ASP A 26 -29.67 -4.22 -24.99
C ASP A 26 -28.65 -4.44 -26.11
N GLU A 27 -28.87 -3.89 -27.31
CA GLU A 27 -27.91 -3.95 -28.42
C GLU A 27 -26.61 -3.21 -28.14
N HIS A 28 -26.68 -2.03 -27.52
CA HIS A 28 -25.48 -1.26 -27.17
C HIS A 28 -24.72 -1.93 -26.01
N ILE A 29 -25.45 -2.54 -25.06
CA ILE A 29 -24.84 -3.33 -23.98
C ILE A 29 -24.09 -4.53 -24.56
N LYS A 30 -24.67 -5.22 -25.57
CA LYS A 30 -23.97 -6.30 -26.28
C LYS A 30 -22.66 -5.83 -26.90
N GLN A 31 -22.67 -4.67 -27.57
CA GLN A 31 -21.44 -4.11 -28.18
C GLN A 31 -20.38 -3.77 -27.13
N LEU A 32 -20.78 -3.21 -25.99
CA LEU A 32 -19.89 -2.92 -24.85
C LEU A 32 -19.25 -4.19 -24.29
N ILE A 33 -20.03 -5.25 -24.08
CA ILE A 33 -19.52 -6.54 -23.58
C ILE A 33 -18.54 -7.15 -24.58
N LEU A 34 -18.83 -7.07 -25.88
CA LEU A 34 -17.93 -7.57 -26.93
C LEU A 34 -16.62 -6.77 -26.99
N ALA A 35 -16.69 -5.44 -26.85
CA ALA A 35 -15.51 -4.58 -26.83
C ALA A 35 -14.63 -4.85 -25.59
N ASP A 36 -15.24 -5.04 -24.41
CA ASP A 36 -14.53 -5.35 -23.16
C ASP A 36 -13.84 -6.72 -23.23
N ARG A 37 -14.53 -7.74 -23.78
CA ARG A 37 -13.93 -9.07 -24.02
C ARG A 37 -12.75 -9.01 -25.00
N LYS A 38 -12.85 -8.17 -26.04
CA LYS A 38 -11.76 -7.93 -26.99
C LYS A 38 -10.58 -7.21 -26.34
N ALA A 39 -10.83 -6.21 -25.50
CA ALA A 39 -9.79 -5.43 -24.82
C ALA A 39 -9.08 -6.23 -23.72
N THR A 40 -9.81 -7.05 -22.96
CA THR A 40 -9.25 -7.88 -21.87
C THR A 40 -8.49 -9.11 -22.35
N GLY A 41 -8.44 -9.37 -23.66
CA GLY A 41 -7.72 -10.50 -24.24
C GLY A 41 -8.25 -11.87 -23.80
N ARG A 42 -9.43 -11.91 -23.16
CA ARG A 42 -10.12 -13.16 -22.86
C ARG A 42 -10.60 -13.74 -24.17
N ARG A 43 -9.81 -14.66 -24.75
CA ARG A 43 -10.22 -15.47 -25.89
C ARG A 43 -11.61 -16.02 -25.58
N GLN A 44 -12.56 -15.83 -26.50
CA GLN A 44 -13.82 -16.56 -26.48
C GLN A 44 -13.46 -18.04 -26.42
N GLU A 45 -13.54 -18.64 -25.24
CA GLU A 45 -13.52 -20.09 -25.13
C GLU A 45 -14.84 -20.53 -25.74
N ASP A 46 -14.76 -21.15 -26.93
CA ASP A 46 -15.91 -21.76 -27.56
C ASP A 46 -16.58 -22.71 -26.57
N PRO A 47 -17.89 -22.59 -26.30
CA PRO A 47 -18.59 -23.49 -25.38
C PRO A 47 -18.66 -24.95 -25.88
N ARG A 48 -18.12 -25.23 -27.08
CA ARG A 48 -17.93 -26.59 -27.63
C ARG A 48 -16.52 -27.15 -27.44
N ALA A 49 -15.54 -26.33 -27.04
CA ALA A 49 -14.23 -26.80 -26.64
C ALA A 49 -14.29 -27.22 -25.16
N ALA A 50 -15.17 -28.17 -24.85
CA ALA A 50 -15.05 -28.93 -23.62
C ALA A 50 -13.69 -29.61 -23.67
N ARG A 51 -12.72 -29.08 -22.91
CA ARG A 51 -11.44 -29.72 -22.67
C ARG A 51 -11.73 -31.11 -22.13
N THR A 52 -11.69 -32.11 -22.99
CA THR A 52 -11.53 -33.51 -22.63
C THR A 52 -10.12 -33.65 -22.09
N SER A 53 -9.89 -33.17 -20.87
CA SER A 53 -8.75 -33.63 -20.10
C SER A 53 -8.86 -35.16 -20.04
N PRO A 54 -7.78 -35.91 -20.31
CA PRO A 54 -7.80 -37.34 -20.11
C PRO A 54 -8.23 -37.57 -18.66
N LYS A 55 -9.15 -38.51 -18.44
CA LYS A 55 -9.49 -39.01 -17.10
C LYS A 55 -8.21 -39.61 -16.52
N THR A 56 -7.39 -38.77 -15.89
CA THR A 56 -6.40 -39.26 -14.96
C THR A 56 -7.20 -39.78 -13.78
N GLU A 57 -6.99 -41.05 -13.45
CA GLU A 57 -7.53 -41.68 -12.26
C GLU A 57 -7.11 -40.83 -11.06
N PHE A 58 -8.04 -39.99 -10.61
CA PHE A 58 -7.84 -39.19 -9.42
C PHE A 58 -7.91 -40.14 -8.24
N ASN A 59 -6.76 -40.68 -7.85
CA ASN A 59 -6.62 -41.31 -6.55
C ASN A 59 -6.80 -40.20 -5.51
N PRO A 60 -7.89 -40.20 -4.73
CA PRO A 60 -8.09 -39.18 -3.71
C PRO A 60 -6.90 -39.26 -2.75
N PRO A 61 -6.30 -38.11 -2.39
CA PRO A 61 -5.21 -38.11 -1.42
C PRO A 61 -5.72 -38.78 -0.14
N PRO A 62 -4.90 -39.62 0.52
CA PRO A 62 -5.30 -40.30 1.75
C PRO A 62 -5.82 -39.27 2.76
N PRO A 63 -6.85 -39.62 3.56
CA PRO A 63 -7.45 -38.70 4.52
C PRO A 63 -6.32 -38.11 5.36
N LYS A 64 -6.26 -36.77 5.36
CA LYS A 64 -5.27 -36.02 6.13
C LYS A 64 -5.32 -36.57 7.55
N ARG A 65 -4.28 -37.30 7.96
CA ARG A 65 -4.00 -37.52 9.38
C ARG A 65 -4.14 -36.16 10.05
N ASP A 66 -4.80 -36.11 11.20
CA ASP A 66 -4.85 -34.95 12.08
C ASP A 66 -3.42 -34.56 12.45
N MET A 67 -2.75 -33.87 11.53
CA MET A 67 -1.50 -33.22 11.80
C MET A 67 -1.87 -32.07 12.72
N GLN A 68 -1.38 -32.17 13.95
CA GLN A 68 -1.17 -31.03 14.82
C GLN A 68 -0.81 -29.80 13.99
N PRO A 69 -1.30 -28.60 14.34
CA PRO A 69 -1.08 -27.39 13.55
C PRO A 69 0.41 -27.15 13.37
N LEU A 70 0.97 -27.63 12.27
CA LEU A 70 2.27 -27.20 11.77
C LEU A 70 2.06 -25.74 11.40
N THR A 71 2.56 -24.86 12.25
CA THR A 71 2.65 -23.42 12.04
C THR A 71 3.20 -23.18 10.65
N THR A 72 2.30 -22.92 9.71
CA THR A 72 2.58 -22.83 8.27
C THR A 72 3.14 -21.44 7.96
N GLN A 73 4.00 -20.92 8.83
CA GLN A 73 4.88 -19.85 8.41
C GLN A 73 6.08 -20.51 7.75
N PRO A 74 6.42 -20.15 6.50
CA PRO A 74 7.74 -20.42 5.98
C PRO A 74 8.75 -19.88 7.01
N PRO A 75 9.87 -20.59 7.28
CA PRO A 75 10.81 -20.21 8.33
C PRO A 75 11.39 -18.79 8.19
N PHE A 76 11.16 -18.12 7.06
CA PHE A 76 11.61 -16.77 6.77
C PHE A 76 10.52 -15.90 6.13
N SER A 77 9.27 -15.98 6.58
CA SER A 77 8.31 -14.91 6.27
C SER A 77 8.31 -13.89 7.42
N PRO A 78 9.09 -12.82 7.35
CA PRO A 78 9.04 -11.78 8.36
C PRO A 78 7.60 -11.28 8.49
N ILE A 79 7.10 -11.34 9.71
CA ILE A 79 5.75 -10.90 10.12
C ILE A 79 5.46 -9.46 9.67
N ASN A 80 6.52 -8.68 9.39
CA ASN A 80 6.44 -7.33 8.88
C ASN A 80 7.32 -7.12 7.63
N PRO A 81 6.74 -6.80 6.46
CA PRO A 81 7.49 -6.59 5.23
C PRO A 81 8.42 -5.36 5.28
N THR A 82 8.23 -4.41 6.20
CA THR A 82 9.20 -3.32 6.39
C THR A 82 10.45 -3.81 7.10
N GLN A 83 10.30 -4.57 8.20
CA GLN A 83 11.43 -5.17 8.91
C GLN A 83 12.21 -6.16 8.04
N ALA A 84 11.53 -6.85 7.12
CA ALA A 84 12.14 -7.70 6.11
C ALA A 84 13.15 -6.95 5.23
N LYS A 85 12.76 -5.76 4.78
CA LYS A 85 13.61 -4.92 3.93
C LYS A 85 14.83 -4.43 4.68
N ASP A 86 14.67 -4.14 5.96
CA ASP A 86 15.78 -3.72 6.81
C ASP A 86 16.74 -4.88 7.11
N SER A 87 16.24 -6.12 7.27
CA SER A 87 17.09 -7.31 7.46
C SER A 87 17.80 -7.79 6.19
N VAL A 88 17.22 -7.55 5.01
CA VAL A 88 17.83 -7.91 3.71
C VAL A 88 18.81 -6.83 3.24
N ARG A 89 18.70 -5.60 3.74
CA ARG A 89 19.66 -4.54 3.47
C ARG A 89 20.99 -4.89 4.11
N ARG A 90 22.01 -5.08 3.27
CA ARG A 90 23.38 -5.17 3.76
C ARG A 90 23.75 -3.85 4.44
N PRO A 91 24.44 -3.87 5.59
CA PRO A 91 24.95 -2.67 6.21
C PRO A 91 25.88 -1.95 5.22
N TRP A 92 25.79 -0.62 5.18
CA TRP A 92 26.50 0.21 4.21
C TRP A 92 28.02 -0.05 4.17
N ALA A 93 28.60 -0.46 5.30
CA ALA A 93 30.01 -0.82 5.45
C ALA A 93 30.42 -2.13 4.74
N GLU A 94 29.48 -3.04 4.48
CA GLU A 94 29.71 -4.34 3.82
C GLU A 94 29.18 -4.39 2.37
N CYS A 95 28.58 -3.29 1.90
CA CYS A 95 28.27 -3.10 0.50
C CYS A 95 29.60 -2.94 -0.24
N ALA A 96 30.06 -4.02 -0.87
CA ALA A 96 31.37 -4.14 -1.45
C ALA A 96 31.80 -2.91 -2.27
N LEU A 97 32.94 -2.34 -1.86
CA LEU A 97 33.93 -1.66 -2.69
C LEU A 97 33.41 -0.55 -3.61
N GLY A 98 33.28 0.68 -3.07
CA GLY A 98 33.73 1.94 -3.70
C GLY A 98 33.27 2.31 -5.12
N MET A 99 32.47 1.49 -5.77
CA MET A 99 31.93 1.67 -7.10
C MET A 99 30.51 2.14 -6.87
N GLY A 100 30.34 3.46 -6.72
CA GLY A 100 29.03 4.06 -6.80
C GLY A 100 28.34 3.52 -8.04
N ASN A 101 27.07 3.10 -7.91
CA ASN A 101 26.33 2.65 -9.07
C ASN A 101 26.36 3.80 -10.07
N PRO A 102 26.79 3.61 -11.33
CA PRO A 102 26.86 4.70 -12.31
C PRO A 102 25.52 5.44 -12.48
N TYR A 103 24.43 4.82 -12.06
CA TYR A 103 23.07 5.37 -12.06
C TYR A 103 22.63 6.00 -10.73
N ASP A 104 23.49 6.09 -9.71
CA ASP A 104 23.12 6.73 -8.43
C ASP A 104 22.88 8.23 -8.60
N GLY A 105 23.63 8.89 -9.49
CA GLY A 105 23.40 10.29 -9.85
C GLY A 105 22.03 10.48 -10.51
N ASP A 106 21.73 9.67 -11.53
CA ASP A 106 20.46 9.73 -12.27
C ASP A 106 19.26 9.39 -11.37
N THR A 107 19.41 8.41 -10.47
CA THR A 107 18.34 8.05 -9.54
C THR A 107 18.13 9.11 -8.46
N GLN A 108 19.18 9.80 -8.01
CA GLN A 108 19.02 10.95 -7.11
C GLN A 108 18.37 12.13 -7.83
N ALA A 109 18.83 12.48 -9.03
CA ALA A 109 18.24 13.54 -9.86
C ALA A 109 16.75 13.28 -10.13
N PHE A 110 16.40 12.07 -10.56
CA PHE A 110 15.02 11.66 -10.77
C PHE A 110 14.15 11.77 -9.51
N ARG A 111 14.70 11.42 -8.33
CA ARG A 111 13.98 11.55 -7.06
C ARG A 111 13.76 13.02 -6.68
N VAL A 112 14.75 13.87 -6.89
CA VAL A 112 14.65 15.32 -6.62
C VAL A 112 13.59 15.94 -7.54
N ASP A 113 13.65 15.65 -8.83
CA ASP A 113 12.71 16.18 -9.82
C ASP A 113 11.29 15.70 -9.52
N LYS A 114 11.12 14.40 -9.22
CA LYS A 114 9.82 13.84 -8.82
C LYS A 114 9.25 14.52 -7.59
N HIS A 115 10.05 14.78 -6.55
CA HIS A 115 9.58 15.51 -5.37
C HIS A 115 9.20 16.96 -5.69
N SER A 116 9.90 17.61 -6.62
CA SER A 116 9.59 18.97 -7.06
C SER A 116 8.31 19.05 -7.89
N ASP A 117 8.04 18.04 -8.72
CA ASP A 117 6.83 17.94 -9.53
C ASP A 117 5.62 17.51 -8.70
N ASP A 118 5.80 16.60 -7.75
CA ASP A 118 4.77 16.24 -6.78
C ASP A 118 4.31 17.48 -5.99
N ALA A 119 5.21 18.42 -5.68
CA ALA A 119 4.84 19.67 -5.01
C ALA A 119 4.02 20.62 -5.90
N LYS A 120 4.27 20.64 -7.22
CA LYS A 120 3.56 21.49 -8.19
C LYS A 120 2.21 20.91 -8.62
N ASN A 121 2.11 19.58 -8.70
CA ASN A 121 0.90 18.86 -9.14
C ASN A 121 -0.09 18.56 -8.00
N ARG A 122 0.26 18.88 -6.75
CA ARG A 122 -0.66 18.80 -5.61
C ARG A 122 -1.65 19.97 -5.63
N ALA A 123 -2.72 19.81 -6.40
CA ALA A 123 -3.99 20.48 -6.10
C ALA A 123 -4.38 20.17 -4.64
N PRO A 124 -5.05 21.10 -3.92
CA PRO A 124 -4.94 21.18 -2.46
C PRO A 124 -5.50 20.03 -1.63
N PHE A 125 -6.11 18.96 -2.18
CA PHE A 125 -6.89 18.07 -1.30
C PHE A 125 -7.07 16.60 -1.72
N ILE A 126 -6.07 15.94 -2.30
CA ILE A 126 -6.13 14.47 -2.41
C ILE A 126 -4.79 13.86 -1.98
N PRO A 127 -4.69 13.34 -0.74
CA PRO A 127 -3.53 12.54 -0.35
C PRO A 127 -3.41 11.34 -1.31
N THR A 128 -2.22 11.15 -1.87
CA THR A 128 -1.94 10.14 -2.91
C THR A 128 -2.03 8.72 -2.38
N CYS A 129 -1.91 8.54 -1.06
CA CYS A 129 -2.11 7.25 -0.40
C CYS A 129 -2.71 7.41 1.00
N THR A 130 -3.27 6.33 1.54
CA THR A 130 -3.92 6.29 2.87
C THR A 130 -2.96 6.60 4.02
N ALA A 131 -1.67 6.29 3.87
CA ALA A 131 -0.66 6.63 4.88
C ALA A 131 -0.41 8.14 4.95
N GLU A 132 -0.34 8.82 3.80
CA GLU A 132 -0.28 10.29 3.73
C GLU A 132 -1.60 10.91 4.19
N ALA A 133 -2.76 10.31 3.85
CA ALA A 133 -4.06 10.80 4.27
C ALA A 133 -4.21 10.82 5.80
N LYS A 134 -3.65 9.83 6.51
CA LYS A 134 -3.68 9.79 7.98
C LYS A 134 -2.93 10.95 8.63
N THR A 135 -1.88 11.47 7.98
CA THR A 135 -1.13 12.62 8.50
C THR A 135 -1.75 13.95 8.10
N THR A 136 -2.41 14.02 6.95
CA THR A 136 -3.04 15.28 6.46
C THR A 136 -4.47 15.47 6.96
N ILE A 137 -5.25 14.39 7.04
CA ILE A 137 -6.66 14.39 7.45
C ILE A 137 -6.73 13.83 8.87
N ALA A 138 -6.28 14.63 9.83
CA ALA A 138 -6.62 14.42 11.22
C ALA A 138 -7.97 15.10 11.48
N VAL A 139 -9.05 14.32 11.53
CA VAL A 139 -10.33 14.82 12.05
C VAL A 139 -10.19 14.90 13.56
N ASP A 140 -9.79 16.07 14.07
CA ASP A 140 -9.82 16.34 15.50
C ASP A 140 -11.29 16.48 15.91
N TYR A 141 -11.90 15.37 16.33
CA TYR A 141 -13.27 15.32 16.87
C TYR A 141 -13.49 16.25 18.09
N TYR A 142 -12.41 16.82 18.61
CA TYR A 142 -12.38 17.69 19.77
C TYR A 142 -12.09 19.15 19.43
N LEU A 143 -12.01 19.53 18.14
CA LEU A 143 -11.67 20.91 17.72
C LEU A 143 -12.65 21.97 18.29
N TYR A 144 -13.85 21.55 18.73
CA TYR A 144 -14.84 22.37 19.41
C TYR A 144 -15.39 21.72 20.71
N SER A 145 -14.70 20.73 21.27
CA SER A 145 -15.12 20.18 22.56
C SER A 145 -14.70 21.11 23.70
N PRO A 146 -15.45 21.18 24.81
CA PRO A 146 -15.03 21.93 25.99
C PRO A 146 -13.65 21.51 26.53
N ASP A 147 -13.21 20.28 26.24
CA ASP A 147 -11.93 19.73 26.66
C ASP A 147 -10.76 20.07 25.71
N ALA A 148 -11.00 20.89 24.67
CA ALA A 148 -9.99 21.23 23.66
C ALA A 148 -8.81 22.00 24.26
N GLU A 149 -9.11 22.99 25.12
CA GLU A 149 -8.10 23.79 25.82
C GLU A 149 -7.26 22.92 26.76
N THR A 150 -7.89 21.94 27.42
CA THR A 150 -7.21 21.02 28.33
C THR A 150 -6.20 20.15 27.59
N LYS A 151 -6.59 19.61 26.41
CA LYS A 151 -5.67 18.83 25.56
C LYS A 151 -4.56 19.67 24.95
N ALA A 152 -4.83 20.92 24.61
CA ALA A 152 -3.79 21.85 24.15
C ALA A 152 -2.76 22.11 25.26
N GLY A 153 -3.23 22.42 26.47
CA GLY A 153 -2.38 22.60 27.64
C GLY A 153 -1.55 21.35 27.96
N GLU A 154 -2.14 20.16 27.91
CA GLU A 154 -1.40 18.91 28.12
C GLU A 154 -0.29 18.72 27.08
N ARG A 155 -0.58 18.95 25.79
CA ARG A 155 0.44 18.88 24.72
C ARG A 155 1.58 19.87 24.94
N ASP A 156 1.28 21.09 25.39
CA ASP A 156 2.28 22.11 25.66
C ASP A 156 3.15 21.76 26.86
N THR A 157 2.58 21.21 27.94
CA THR A 157 3.37 20.72 29.10
C THR A 157 4.29 19.58 28.72
N ILE A 158 3.83 18.63 27.89
CA ILE A 158 4.65 17.52 27.37
C ILE A 158 5.79 18.06 26.52
N ARG A 159 5.52 19.05 25.64
CA ARG A 159 6.53 19.66 24.79
C ARG A 159 7.57 20.43 25.61
N ALA A 160 7.14 21.21 26.59
CA ALA A 160 8.02 21.95 27.49
C ALA A 160 8.93 21.01 28.29
N ARG A 161 8.38 19.90 28.80
CA ARG A 161 9.15 18.88 29.51
C ARG A 161 10.18 18.20 28.60
N GLY A 162 9.79 17.90 27.37
CA GLY A 162 10.70 17.34 26.35
C GLY A 162 11.84 18.30 25.98
N ALA A 163 11.54 19.60 25.86
CA ALA A 163 12.54 20.62 25.59
C ALA A 163 13.55 20.74 26.74
N ALA A 164 13.07 20.87 27.98
CA ALA A 164 13.92 20.92 29.17
C ALA A 164 14.82 19.68 29.31
N HIS A 165 14.28 18.48 29.05
CA HIS A 165 15.06 17.25 29.06
C HIS A 165 16.15 17.23 27.97
N LYS A 166 15.85 17.74 26.79
CA LYS A 166 16.82 17.86 25.68
C LYS A 166 17.94 18.85 26.01
N GLU A 167 17.62 19.95 26.67
CA GLU A 167 18.61 20.92 27.15
C GLU A 167 19.50 20.33 28.24
N ALA A 168 18.93 19.64 29.22
CA ALA A 168 19.70 18.95 30.26
C ALA A 168 20.69 17.92 29.67
N LEU A 169 20.27 17.15 28.65
CA LEU A 169 21.16 16.23 27.94
C LEU A 169 22.27 16.95 27.17
N ARG A 170 21.97 18.12 26.58
CA ARG A 170 22.96 18.95 25.87
C ARG A 170 24.03 19.46 26.83
N GLU A 171 23.65 19.92 28.02
CA GLU A 171 24.59 20.36 29.07
C GLU A 171 25.44 19.20 29.63
N LEU A 172 24.85 18.01 29.75
CA LEU A 172 25.60 16.81 30.17
C LEU A 172 26.66 16.41 29.12
N GLY A 173 26.37 16.64 27.83
CA GLY A 173 27.28 16.35 26.73
C GLY A 173 28.48 17.31 26.67
N THR A 174 28.29 18.59 26.98
CA THR A 174 29.36 19.59 26.98
C THR A 174 30.28 19.43 28.19
N THR A 175 29.72 19.15 29.37
CA THR A 175 30.49 18.91 30.60
C THR A 175 31.37 17.67 30.53
N ARG A 176 30.95 16.60 29.82
CA ARG A 176 31.78 15.42 29.57
C ARG A 176 32.92 15.67 28.56
N ARG A 177 32.70 16.46 27.51
CA ARG A 177 33.75 16.79 26.52
C ARG A 177 34.86 17.69 27.07
N GLY A 178 34.54 18.55 28.06
CA GLY A 178 35.53 19.42 28.70
C GLY A 178 36.51 18.72 29.65
N LYS A 179 36.24 17.47 30.08
CA LYS A 179 37.11 16.72 30.99
C LYS A 179 38.13 15.80 30.31
N THR A 180 38.11 15.70 28.97
CA THR A 180 39.05 14.88 28.17
C THR A 180 40.16 15.70 27.49
N LEU A 181 40.28 16.99 27.82
CA LEU A 181 41.37 17.86 27.37
C LEU A 181 42.11 18.44 28.59
N VAL A 182 42.77 17.56 29.35
CA VAL A 182 43.91 17.89 30.24
C VAL A 182 44.90 16.74 30.14
#